data_AF-A0AAE4G8R7-F1
#
_entry.id   AF-A0AAE4G8R7-F1
#
_cell.length_a   1.000
_cell.length_b   1.000
_cell.length_c   1.000
_cell.angle_alpha   90.00
_cell.angle_beta   90.00
_cell.angle_gamma   90.00
#
_symmetry.space_group_name_H-M   'P 1'
#
loop_
_entity.id
_entity.type
_entity.pdbx_description
1 polymer ?
#
loop_
_entity_poly.entity_id
_entity_poly.type
_entity_poly.pdbx_seq_one_letter_code
_entity_poly.pdbx_strand_id
1 'polypeptide(L)'
;MSPGVSFAAAPAANGAALTLPVAPALRGMIDAALNAVMEEAAAEARLTMGTLGRCADYALVGARVLRLLLNRPYTALSGGEVIDCGSGLYVAMHPGRKARRSARKLSELKDYHCWIEALHPMPDGSLRREIIDFTMRHDPLVAEVCGLPFTRSHRHDYLWAWQEEITPLPLAARAQLPPQSRNGDWMWVDPDCLRLLKKYEQDHEGLLARLTGQVLHKLVEAMQAQEEAAQMRSTASLKLA
;
A
#
# COMPACT_ATOMS: atom_id res chain seq x y z
N MET A 1 -9.11 25.49 4.67
CA MET A 1 -7.65 25.48 4.45
C MET A 1 -7.00 25.48 5.82
N SER A 2 -6.61 24.30 6.32
CA SER A 2 -5.86 24.19 7.58
C SER A 2 -4.36 24.34 7.25
N PRO A 3 -3.59 25.06 8.07
CA PRO A 3 -2.15 25.20 7.84
C PRO A 3 -1.51 23.83 8.01
N GLY A 4 -0.75 23.39 6.99
CA GLY A 4 0.01 22.16 7.03
C GLY A 4 0.97 22.21 8.21
N VAL A 5 0.78 21.31 9.17
CA VAL A 5 1.72 21.16 10.27
C VAL A 5 3.00 20.56 9.68
N SER A 6 4.00 21.41 9.50
CA SER A 6 5.35 21.00 9.11
C SER A 6 6.00 20.32 10.31
N PHE A 7 5.93 18.99 10.36
CA PHE A 7 6.58 18.21 11.40
C PHE A 7 8.05 18.00 11.07
N ALA A 8 8.92 18.24 12.06
CA ALA A 8 10.34 17.96 11.95
C ALA A 8 10.57 16.48 11.64
N ALA A 9 11.47 16.19 10.70
CA ALA A 9 11.89 14.83 10.41
C ALA A 9 12.39 14.18 11.70
N ALA A 10 11.84 13.02 12.05
CA ALA A 10 12.43 12.20 13.08
C ALA A 10 13.79 11.71 12.57
N PRO A 11 14.86 11.80 13.37
CA PRO A 11 16.14 11.24 12.97
C PRO A 11 15.95 9.76 12.59
N ALA A 12 16.69 9.32 11.57
CA ALA A 12 16.69 7.94 11.13
C ALA A 12 16.95 7.04 12.35
N ALA A 13 16.20 5.94 12.47
CA ALA A 13 16.55 4.92 13.46
C ALA A 13 17.99 4.44 13.18
N ASN A 14 18.76 4.05 14.19
CA ASN A 14 20.13 3.55 13.98
C ASN A 14 20.14 2.48 12.89
N GLY A 15 20.89 2.68 11.80
CA GLY A 15 20.97 1.74 10.67
C GLY A 15 19.84 1.85 9.63
N ALA A 16 18.91 2.80 9.75
CA ALA A 16 17.93 3.08 8.70
C ALA A 16 18.59 3.82 7.53
N ALA A 17 18.25 3.41 6.31
CA ALA A 17 18.66 4.08 5.09
C ALA A 17 17.88 5.38 4.85
N LEU A 18 16.63 5.46 5.35
CA LEU A 18 15.73 6.58 5.16
C LEU A 18 15.26 7.21 6.48
N THR A 19 14.95 8.50 6.45
CA THR A 19 14.33 9.24 7.55
C THR A 19 12.80 9.20 7.47
N LEU A 20 12.15 9.48 8.60
CA LEU A 20 10.70 9.63 8.68
C LEU A 20 10.31 11.11 8.85
N PRO A 21 9.24 11.58 8.20
CA PRO A 21 8.45 10.86 7.20
C PRO A 21 9.24 10.65 5.90
N VAL A 22 8.99 9.54 5.18
CA VAL A 22 9.59 9.33 3.86
C VAL A 22 9.18 10.49 2.95
N ALA A 23 10.13 11.10 2.25
CA ALA A 23 9.87 12.22 1.36
C ALA A 23 8.91 11.81 0.21
N PRO A 24 7.94 12.65 -0.20
CA PRO A 24 6.97 12.29 -1.23
C PRO A 24 7.57 11.76 -2.54
N ALA A 25 8.67 12.36 -3.01
CA ALA A 25 9.37 11.91 -4.21
C ALA A 25 9.87 10.46 -4.08
N LEU A 26 10.37 10.08 -2.90
CA LEU A 26 10.86 8.75 -2.63
C LEU A 26 9.73 7.73 -2.44
N ARG A 27 8.57 8.16 -1.90
CA ARG A 27 7.36 7.30 -1.85
C ARG A 27 6.97 6.86 -3.26
N GLY A 28 6.95 7.80 -4.21
CA GLY A 28 6.64 7.51 -5.62
C GLY A 28 7.65 6.56 -6.27
N MET A 29 8.94 6.65 -5.90
CA MET A 29 9.96 5.71 -6.39
C MET A 29 9.82 4.31 -5.80
N ILE A 30 9.55 4.21 -4.50
CA ILE A 30 9.29 2.92 -3.84
C ILE A 30 8.07 2.26 -4.49
N ASP A 31 7.00 3.01 -4.67
CA ASP A 31 5.77 2.56 -5.33
C ASP A 31 6.03 2.10 -6.78
N ALA A 32 6.72 2.92 -7.59
CA ALA A 32 7.02 2.58 -8.97
C ALA A 32 7.91 1.33 -9.08
N ALA A 33 8.93 1.20 -8.23
CA ALA A 33 9.81 0.04 -8.18
C ALA A 33 9.04 -1.23 -7.77
N LEU A 34 8.19 -1.13 -6.74
CA LEU A 34 7.33 -2.21 -6.29
C LEU A 34 6.39 -2.66 -7.41
N ASN A 35 5.68 -1.72 -8.02
CA ASN A 35 4.75 -2.04 -9.09
C ASN A 35 5.44 -2.67 -10.31
N ALA A 36 6.60 -2.15 -10.73
CA ALA A 36 7.34 -2.70 -11.85
C ALA A 36 7.74 -4.17 -11.61
N VAL A 37 8.21 -4.51 -10.41
CA VAL A 37 8.53 -5.90 -10.06
C VAL A 37 7.29 -6.77 -10.04
N MET A 38 6.16 -6.27 -9.54
CA MET A 38 4.90 -7.04 -9.51
C MET A 38 4.36 -7.30 -10.91
N GLU A 39 4.41 -6.32 -11.81
CA GLU A 39 4.04 -6.47 -13.22
C GLU A 39 4.95 -7.46 -13.94
N GLU A 40 6.27 -7.36 -13.75
CA GLU A 40 7.24 -8.32 -14.31
C GLU A 40 6.96 -9.74 -13.81
N ALA A 41 6.76 -9.91 -12.50
CA ALA A 41 6.44 -11.21 -11.90
C ALA A 41 5.10 -11.77 -12.40
N ALA A 42 4.09 -10.91 -12.61
CA ALA A 42 2.81 -11.30 -13.18
C ALA A 42 2.94 -11.75 -14.65
N ALA A 43 3.75 -11.03 -15.44
CA ALA A 43 4.04 -11.37 -16.82
C ALA A 43 4.82 -12.69 -16.92
N GLU A 44 5.86 -12.89 -16.09
CA GLU A 44 6.62 -14.14 -15.99
C GLU A 44 5.72 -15.33 -15.65
N ALA A 45 4.78 -15.14 -14.73
CA ALA A 45 3.80 -16.15 -14.34
C ALA A 45 2.61 -16.27 -15.31
N ARG A 46 2.56 -15.45 -16.38
CA ARG A 46 1.51 -15.42 -17.40
C ARG A 46 0.10 -15.27 -16.82
N LEU A 47 -0.05 -14.38 -15.84
CA LEU A 47 -1.33 -14.13 -15.21
C LEU A 47 -2.25 -13.35 -16.15
N THR A 48 -3.45 -13.87 -16.39
CA THR A 48 -4.41 -13.28 -17.32
C THR A 48 -4.99 -11.94 -16.85
N MET A 49 -4.99 -11.70 -15.55
CA MET A 49 -5.49 -10.45 -14.93
C MET A 49 -4.35 -9.52 -14.47
N GLY A 50 -3.11 -9.80 -14.89
CA GLY A 50 -1.94 -9.06 -14.43
C GLY A 50 -1.80 -9.09 -12.91
N THR A 51 -1.63 -7.92 -12.31
CA THR A 51 -1.45 -7.69 -10.88
C THR A 51 -2.76 -7.56 -10.08
N LEU A 52 -3.93 -7.57 -10.75
CA LEU A 52 -5.22 -7.54 -10.06
C LEU A 52 -5.37 -8.74 -9.11
N GLY A 53 -5.75 -8.47 -7.87
CA GLY A 53 -5.90 -9.50 -6.83
C GLY A 53 -4.58 -9.93 -6.17
N ARG A 54 -3.46 -9.28 -6.49
CA ARG A 54 -2.14 -9.56 -5.89
C ARG A 54 -1.82 -8.67 -4.68
N CYS A 55 -2.83 -8.06 -4.03
CA CYS A 55 -2.65 -7.16 -2.89
C CYS A 55 -1.79 -7.77 -1.77
N ALA A 56 -1.85 -9.09 -1.57
CA ALA A 56 -0.99 -9.80 -0.63
C ALA A 56 0.51 -9.64 -0.92
N ASP A 57 0.94 -9.77 -2.17
CA ASP A 57 2.35 -9.62 -2.54
C ASP A 57 2.81 -8.18 -2.38
N TYR A 58 1.99 -7.21 -2.83
CA TYR A 58 2.28 -5.79 -2.66
C TYR A 58 2.45 -5.44 -1.18
N ALA A 59 1.52 -5.85 -0.32
CA ALA A 59 1.59 -5.55 1.11
C ALA A 59 2.78 -6.25 1.79
N LEU A 60 3.01 -7.53 1.51
CA LEU A 60 4.10 -8.30 2.14
C LEU A 60 5.48 -7.84 1.68
N VAL A 61 5.69 -7.69 0.37
CA VAL A 61 6.96 -7.22 -0.19
C VAL A 61 7.19 -5.76 0.18
N GLY A 62 6.17 -4.90 0.05
CA GLY A 62 6.23 -3.51 0.48
C GLY A 62 6.61 -3.38 1.95
N ALA A 63 5.99 -4.16 2.85
CA ALA A 63 6.33 -4.14 4.28
C ALA A 63 7.77 -4.61 4.55
N ARG A 64 8.31 -5.56 3.77
CA ARG A 64 9.72 -6.00 3.88
C ARG A 64 10.68 -4.90 3.43
N VAL A 65 10.41 -4.28 2.28
CA VAL A 65 11.19 -3.16 1.74
C VAL A 65 11.23 -2.01 2.75
N LEU A 66 10.06 -1.60 3.27
CA LEU A 66 9.98 -0.52 4.25
C LEU A 66 10.69 -0.85 5.57
N ARG A 67 10.57 -2.09 6.07
CA ARG A 67 11.32 -2.55 7.24
C ARG A 67 12.83 -2.40 7.05
N LEU A 68 13.36 -2.80 5.89
CA LEU A 68 14.79 -2.71 5.58
C LEU A 68 15.26 -1.26 5.45
N LEU A 69 14.48 -0.42 4.76
CA LEU A 69 14.85 0.97 4.51
C LEU A 69 14.74 1.85 5.76
N LEU A 70 13.76 1.59 6.63
CA LEU A 70 13.44 2.47 7.76
C LEU A 70 13.86 1.91 9.12
N ASN A 71 14.34 0.65 9.14
CA ASN A 71 14.68 -0.11 10.34
C ASN A 71 13.59 -0.05 11.43
N ARG A 72 12.33 -0.20 11.02
CA ARG A 72 11.13 -0.07 11.87
C ARG A 72 10.06 -1.08 11.46
N PRO A 73 9.18 -1.49 12.39
CA PRO A 73 8.14 -2.47 12.10
C PRO A 73 7.05 -1.89 11.18
N TYR A 74 7.08 -2.30 9.91
CA TYR A 74 5.96 -2.20 8.98
C TYR A 74 5.31 -3.56 8.85
N THR A 75 3.99 -3.64 9.08
CA THR A 75 3.24 -4.90 9.15
C THR A 75 2.20 -4.96 8.06
N ALA A 76 2.24 -6.02 7.25
CA ALA A 76 1.16 -6.30 6.30
C ALA A 76 -0.07 -6.84 7.04
N LEU A 77 -1.23 -6.31 6.69
CA LEU A 77 -2.53 -6.67 7.26
C LEU A 77 -3.47 -7.17 6.16
N SER A 78 -4.54 -7.84 6.57
CA SER A 78 -5.57 -8.29 5.64
C SER A 78 -6.95 -8.26 6.26
N GLY A 79 -7.95 -7.97 5.43
CA GLY A 79 -9.34 -7.94 5.84
C GLY A 79 -10.24 -7.42 4.74
N GLY A 80 -11.12 -6.49 5.09
CA GLY A 80 -12.02 -5.85 4.14
C GLY A 80 -11.66 -4.39 3.87
N GLU A 81 -12.20 -3.89 2.78
CA GLU A 81 -12.00 -2.54 2.28
C GLU A 81 -13.31 -1.96 1.72
N VAL A 82 -13.43 -0.64 1.78
CA VAL A 82 -14.36 0.12 0.96
C VAL A 82 -13.58 0.94 -0.06
N ILE A 83 -13.98 0.88 -1.31
CA ILE A 83 -13.43 1.71 -2.40
C ILE A 83 -14.47 2.77 -2.75
N ASP A 84 -14.05 4.04 -2.76
CA ASP A 84 -14.86 5.14 -3.28
C ASP A 84 -14.74 5.20 -4.80
N CYS A 85 -15.81 4.85 -5.50
CA CYS A 85 -15.87 4.90 -6.96
C CYS A 85 -16.25 6.30 -7.48
N GLY A 86 -16.57 7.25 -6.60
CA GLY A 86 -17.06 8.58 -6.95
C GLY A 86 -18.58 8.62 -7.08
N SER A 87 -19.13 9.84 -7.17
CA SER A 87 -20.58 10.08 -7.30
C SER A 87 -21.44 9.41 -6.20
N GLY A 88 -20.87 9.17 -5.02
CA GLY A 88 -21.55 8.48 -3.91
C GLY A 88 -21.68 6.96 -4.08
N LEU A 89 -20.94 6.36 -5.03
CA LEU A 89 -20.88 4.92 -5.25
C LEU A 89 -19.69 4.32 -4.51
N TYR A 90 -19.90 3.17 -3.87
CA TYR A 90 -18.89 2.47 -3.11
C TYR A 90 -18.89 1.00 -3.44
N VAL A 91 -17.71 0.40 -3.59
CA VAL A 91 -17.52 -1.05 -3.56
C VAL A 91 -17.12 -1.44 -2.15
N ALA A 92 -17.76 -2.45 -1.58
CA ALA A 92 -17.31 -3.06 -0.33
C ALA A 92 -16.73 -4.44 -0.61
N MET A 93 -15.42 -4.57 -0.43
CA MET A 93 -14.70 -5.84 -0.51
C MET A 93 -14.69 -6.49 0.87
N HIS A 94 -15.48 -7.54 1.03
CA HIS A 94 -15.44 -8.35 2.24
C HIS A 94 -15.82 -9.79 1.91
N PRO A 95 -14.93 -10.79 2.08
CA PRO A 95 -15.26 -12.16 1.71
C PRO A 95 -16.40 -12.64 2.62
N GLY A 96 -17.33 -13.46 2.15
CA GLY A 96 -18.42 -13.96 3.02
C GLY A 96 -17.91 -14.81 4.21
N ARG A 97 -18.61 -14.77 5.36
CA ARG A 97 -18.20 -15.46 6.61
C ARG A 97 -17.89 -16.96 6.40
N LYS A 98 -18.70 -17.66 5.61
CA LYS A 98 -18.50 -19.09 5.31
C LYS A 98 -17.18 -19.30 4.56
N ALA A 99 -16.91 -18.50 3.54
CA ALA A 99 -15.69 -18.58 2.73
C ALA A 99 -14.43 -18.37 3.58
N ARG A 100 -14.42 -17.34 4.44
CA ARG A 100 -13.29 -17.04 5.34
C ARG A 100 -12.91 -18.20 6.26
N ARG A 101 -13.92 -18.87 6.82
CA ARG A 101 -13.72 -20.01 7.75
C ARG A 101 -13.36 -21.31 7.05
N SER A 102 -13.87 -21.53 5.84
CA SER A 102 -13.56 -22.74 5.08
C SER A 102 -12.21 -22.67 4.37
N ALA A 103 -11.76 -21.47 4.00
CA ALA A 103 -10.54 -21.29 3.25
C ALA A 103 -9.30 -21.82 4.01
N ARG A 104 -8.45 -22.53 3.29
CA ARG A 104 -7.17 -23.06 3.75
C ARG A 104 -6.00 -22.29 3.16
N LYS A 105 -6.21 -21.66 2.00
CA LYS A 105 -5.24 -20.82 1.30
C LYS A 105 -5.84 -19.44 1.04
N LEU A 106 -4.97 -18.43 0.99
CA LEU A 106 -5.40 -17.07 0.70
C LEU A 106 -6.04 -16.96 -0.71
N SER A 107 -5.50 -17.69 -1.69
CA SER A 107 -6.01 -17.72 -3.07
C SER A 107 -7.42 -18.31 -3.22
N GLU A 108 -7.98 -18.93 -2.17
CA GLU A 108 -9.37 -19.40 -2.15
C GLU A 108 -10.35 -18.29 -1.77
N LEU A 109 -9.86 -17.17 -1.22
CA LEU A 109 -10.67 -16.01 -0.91
C LEU A 109 -10.82 -15.10 -2.13
N LYS A 110 -12.03 -14.56 -2.26
CA LYS A 110 -12.35 -13.43 -3.11
C LYS A 110 -12.72 -12.25 -2.22
N ASP A 111 -12.65 -11.04 -2.76
CA ASP A 111 -13.16 -9.82 -2.12
C ASP A 111 -12.48 -9.51 -0.77
N TYR A 112 -11.17 -9.78 -0.64
CA TYR A 112 -10.35 -9.33 0.48
C TYR A 112 -9.35 -8.28 0.00
N HIS A 113 -8.84 -7.50 0.96
CA HIS A 113 -7.76 -6.56 0.70
C HIS A 113 -6.57 -6.76 1.64
N CYS A 114 -5.40 -6.27 1.21
CA CYS A 114 -4.18 -6.26 2.00
C CYS A 114 -3.50 -4.89 1.89
N TRP A 115 -3.09 -4.35 3.04
CA TRP A 115 -2.40 -3.07 3.17
C TRP A 115 -1.30 -3.18 4.22
N ILE A 116 -0.60 -2.07 4.50
CA ILE A 116 0.47 -2.01 5.47
C ILE A 116 0.11 -0.97 6.55
N GLU A 117 0.39 -1.32 7.81
CA GLU A 117 0.35 -0.38 8.93
C GLU A 117 1.71 -0.32 9.64
N ALA A 118 2.05 0.87 10.12
CA ALA A 118 3.15 1.09 11.05
C ALA A 118 2.71 2.00 12.21
N LEU A 119 3.20 1.69 13.41
CA LEU A 119 2.99 2.50 14.61
C LEU A 119 4.29 3.24 14.94
N HIS A 120 4.20 4.56 14.99
CA HIS A 120 5.33 5.45 15.20
C HIS A 120 5.23 6.11 16.57
N PRO A 121 6.23 5.95 17.45
CA PRO A 121 6.23 6.62 18.74
C PRO A 121 6.40 8.13 18.56
N MET A 122 5.56 8.90 19.25
CA MET A 122 5.58 10.36 19.27
C MET A 122 6.26 10.88 20.53
N PRO A 123 6.73 12.15 20.55
CA PRO A 123 7.40 12.72 21.73
C PRO A 123 6.57 12.74 23.01
N ASP A 124 5.25 12.72 22.89
CA ASP A 124 4.29 12.68 24.00
C ASP A 124 3.99 11.25 24.52
N GLY A 125 4.66 10.24 23.97
CA GLY A 125 4.47 8.83 24.31
C GLY A 125 3.28 8.16 23.62
N SER A 126 2.52 8.90 22.81
CA SER A 126 1.47 8.31 21.98
C SER A 126 2.04 7.56 20.77
N LEU A 127 1.22 6.71 20.15
CA LEU A 127 1.55 6.04 18.89
C LEU A 127 0.73 6.67 17.77
N ARG A 128 1.43 7.11 16.73
CA ARG A 128 0.82 7.60 15.48
C ARG A 128 0.79 6.48 14.46
N ARG A 129 -0.36 6.23 13.86
CA ARG A 129 -0.54 5.17 12.86
C ARG A 129 -0.37 5.72 11.45
N GLU A 130 0.50 5.08 10.69
CA GLU A 130 0.69 5.30 9.26
C GLU A 130 0.07 4.14 8.49
N ILE A 131 -0.68 4.45 7.43
CA ILE A 131 -1.35 3.49 6.56
C ILE A 131 -0.78 3.65 5.15
N ILE A 132 -0.37 2.52 4.57
CA ILE A 132 0.20 2.46 3.23
C ILE A 132 -0.51 1.38 2.42
N ASP A 133 -0.90 1.71 1.21
CA ASP A 133 -1.50 0.78 0.26
C ASP A 133 -0.95 1.05 -1.15
N PHE A 134 -0.23 0.10 -1.71
CA PHE A 134 0.39 0.22 -3.03
C PHE A 134 -0.55 -0.18 -4.19
N THR A 135 -1.79 -0.51 -3.89
CA THR A 135 -2.73 -1.12 -4.83
C THR A 135 -3.96 -0.29 -5.15
N MET A 136 -4.07 0.95 -4.65
CA MET A 136 -5.15 1.90 -5.01
C MET A 136 -5.27 2.13 -6.52
N ARG A 137 -4.18 1.97 -7.29
CA ARG A 137 -4.20 1.98 -8.76
C ARG A 137 -5.23 1.02 -9.37
N HIS A 138 -5.57 -0.05 -8.66
CA HIS A 138 -6.48 -1.09 -9.13
C HIS A 138 -7.96 -0.77 -8.85
N ASP A 139 -8.26 0.28 -8.08
CA ASP A 139 -9.64 0.65 -7.72
C ASP A 139 -10.58 0.77 -8.94
N PRO A 140 -10.17 1.39 -10.08
CA PRO A 140 -11.05 1.46 -11.25
C PRO A 140 -11.37 0.09 -11.84
N LEU A 141 -10.40 -0.83 -11.83
CA LEU A 141 -10.58 -2.18 -12.36
C LEU A 141 -11.43 -3.04 -11.41
N VAL A 142 -11.26 -2.87 -10.10
CA VAL A 142 -12.15 -3.51 -9.12
C VAL A 142 -13.59 -3.02 -9.29
N ALA A 143 -13.79 -1.70 -9.47
CA ALA A 143 -15.11 -1.14 -9.73
C ALA A 143 -15.74 -1.75 -11.01
N GLU A 144 -14.96 -1.86 -12.10
CA GLU A 144 -15.40 -2.49 -13.34
C GLU A 144 -15.81 -3.96 -13.13
N VAL A 145 -15.00 -4.75 -12.43
CA VAL A 145 -15.32 -6.15 -12.09
C VAL A 145 -16.59 -6.26 -11.25
N CYS A 146 -16.85 -5.26 -10.40
CA CYS A 146 -18.08 -5.16 -9.61
C CYS A 146 -19.27 -4.57 -10.39
N GLY A 147 -19.10 -4.22 -11.67
CA GLY A 147 -20.16 -3.65 -12.51
C GLY A 147 -20.54 -2.21 -12.13
N LEU A 148 -19.63 -1.48 -11.48
CA LEU A 148 -19.83 -0.08 -11.08
C LEU A 148 -18.91 0.86 -11.88
N PRO A 149 -19.40 2.05 -12.29
CA PRO A 149 -18.56 3.03 -12.93
C PRO A 149 -17.59 3.66 -11.92
N PHE A 150 -16.35 3.90 -12.36
CA PHE A 150 -15.37 4.67 -11.59
C PHE A 150 -15.32 6.12 -12.10
N THR A 151 -15.93 7.05 -11.36
CA THR A 151 -16.15 8.45 -11.75
C THR A 151 -15.24 9.45 -11.04
N ARG A 152 -14.36 9.02 -10.14
CA ARG A 152 -13.41 9.94 -9.49
C ARG A 152 -12.46 10.57 -10.50
N SER A 153 -12.35 11.89 -10.45
CA SER A 153 -11.45 12.68 -11.29
C SER A 153 -9.99 12.52 -10.88
N HIS A 154 -9.72 12.44 -9.57
CA HIS A 154 -8.40 12.17 -9.05
C HIS A 154 -8.27 10.68 -8.70
N ARG A 155 -7.37 10.01 -9.40
CA ARG A 155 -6.91 8.64 -9.11
C ARG A 155 -5.63 8.72 -8.30
N HIS A 156 -5.51 7.84 -7.32
CA HIS A 156 -4.28 7.65 -6.56
C HIS A 156 -3.70 6.31 -6.95
N ASP A 157 -2.42 6.27 -7.26
CA ASP A 157 -1.75 5.00 -7.58
C ASP A 157 -1.44 4.20 -6.31
N TYR A 158 -1.30 4.93 -5.19
CA TYR A 158 -1.02 4.40 -3.86
C TYR A 158 -1.55 5.35 -2.77
N LEU A 159 -1.73 4.79 -1.57
CA LEU A 159 -1.95 5.51 -0.32
C LEU A 159 -0.66 5.54 0.48
N TRP A 160 -0.35 6.72 1.03
CA TRP A 160 0.62 6.87 2.10
C TRP A 160 0.19 8.02 3.00
N ALA A 161 -0.55 7.69 4.05
CA ALA A 161 -1.22 8.68 4.89
C ALA A 161 -1.12 8.35 6.37
N TRP A 162 -1.13 9.39 7.19
CA TRP A 162 -1.36 9.24 8.62
C TRP A 162 -2.86 9.02 8.88
N GLN A 163 -3.21 8.21 9.87
CA GLN A 163 -4.60 7.87 10.21
C GLN A 163 -5.52 9.11 10.25
N GLU A 164 -5.07 10.17 10.90
CA GLU A 164 -5.83 11.39 11.12
C GLU A 164 -5.96 12.27 9.88
N GLU A 165 -5.17 12.01 8.84
CA GLU A 165 -5.28 12.68 7.53
C GLU A 165 -6.31 11.98 6.64
N ILE A 166 -6.70 10.74 6.97
CA ILE A 166 -7.71 9.99 6.23
C ILE A 166 -9.09 10.46 6.67
N THR A 167 -9.84 11.04 5.73
CA THR A 167 -11.23 11.44 5.98
C THR A 167 -12.05 10.20 6.35
N PRO A 168 -12.86 10.24 7.43
CA PRO A 168 -13.65 9.07 7.82
C PRO A 168 -14.64 8.65 6.73
N LEU A 169 -14.95 7.34 6.66
CA LEU A 169 -15.90 6.81 5.68
C LEU A 169 -17.26 7.52 5.83
N PRO A 170 -17.94 7.97 4.75
CA PRO A 170 -19.23 8.62 4.86
C PRO A 170 -20.31 7.74 5.51
N LEU A 171 -21.20 8.34 6.30
CA LEU A 171 -22.26 7.61 7.04
C LEU A 171 -23.14 6.75 6.11
N ALA A 172 -23.45 7.26 4.92
CA ALA A 172 -24.26 6.54 3.93
C ALA A 172 -23.58 5.23 3.46
N ALA A 173 -22.25 5.22 3.33
CA ALA A 173 -21.50 4.02 3.01
C ALA A 173 -21.44 3.06 4.21
N ARG A 174 -21.21 3.58 5.42
CA ARG A 174 -21.15 2.77 6.67
C ARG A 174 -22.42 1.95 6.92
N ALA A 175 -23.59 2.49 6.58
CA ALA A 175 -24.87 1.83 6.79
C ALA A 175 -24.99 0.50 6.01
N GLN A 176 -24.25 0.36 4.92
CA GLN A 176 -24.27 -0.82 4.05
C GLN A 176 -23.22 -1.87 4.45
N LEU A 177 -22.39 -1.57 5.45
CA LEU A 177 -21.27 -2.41 5.84
C LEU A 177 -21.62 -3.43 6.95
N PRO A 178 -20.89 -4.57 7.00
CA PRO A 178 -21.06 -5.54 8.08
C PRO A 178 -20.74 -4.92 9.46
N PRO A 179 -21.29 -5.45 10.57
CA PRO A 179 -21.07 -4.89 11.90
C PRO A 179 -19.60 -4.71 12.30
N GLN A 180 -18.71 -5.61 11.85
CA GLN A 180 -17.29 -5.58 12.18
C GLN A 180 -16.53 -4.41 11.54
N SER A 181 -17.10 -3.75 10.53
CA SER A 181 -16.49 -2.63 9.81
C SER A 181 -17.18 -1.30 10.11
N ARG A 182 -18.03 -1.25 11.14
CA ARG A 182 -18.75 -0.04 11.56
C ARG A 182 -17.93 0.96 12.36
N ASN A 183 -16.64 0.67 12.62
CA ASN A 183 -15.72 1.63 13.23
C ASN A 183 -15.50 2.87 12.34
N GLY A 184 -15.91 2.82 11.07
CA GLY A 184 -15.92 3.97 10.17
C GLY A 184 -14.62 4.18 9.40
N ASP A 185 -13.70 3.21 9.47
CA ASP A 185 -12.48 3.15 8.68
C ASP A 185 -12.76 2.60 7.28
N TRP A 186 -11.94 2.99 6.31
CA TRP A 186 -11.99 2.49 4.92
C TRP A 186 -11.50 1.04 4.81
N MET A 187 -10.58 0.64 5.68
CA MET A 187 -10.04 -0.71 5.77
C MET A 187 -10.17 -1.23 7.19
N TRP A 188 -10.42 -2.53 7.34
CA TRP A 188 -10.50 -3.16 8.66
C TRP A 188 -9.93 -4.58 8.62
N VAL A 189 -9.21 -4.94 9.68
CA VAL A 189 -8.63 -6.27 9.82
C VAL A 189 -9.73 -7.31 10.03
N ASP A 190 -9.67 -8.39 9.26
CA ASP A 190 -10.44 -9.60 9.52
C ASP A 190 -9.49 -10.72 10.00
N PRO A 191 -9.69 -11.31 11.18
CA PRO A 191 -8.75 -12.30 11.73
C PRO A 191 -8.56 -13.54 10.85
N ASP A 192 -9.59 -13.99 10.13
CA ASP A 192 -9.49 -15.15 9.25
C ASP A 192 -8.65 -14.83 8.00
N CYS A 193 -8.85 -13.64 7.41
CA CYS A 193 -8.02 -13.14 6.32
C CYS A 193 -6.57 -12.96 6.76
N LEU A 194 -6.33 -12.32 7.91
CA LEU A 194 -4.99 -12.09 8.45
C LEU A 194 -4.25 -13.41 8.74
N ARG A 195 -4.96 -14.42 9.26
CA ARG A 195 -4.40 -15.77 9.45
C ARG A 195 -3.96 -16.38 8.12
N LEU A 196 -4.77 -16.24 7.07
CA LEU A 196 -4.44 -16.75 5.73
C LEU A 196 -3.29 -15.98 5.08
N LEU A 197 -3.20 -14.67 5.28
CA LEU A 197 -2.06 -13.86 4.84
C LEU A 197 -0.76 -14.32 5.52
N LYS A 198 -0.77 -14.53 6.84
CA LYS A 198 0.40 -15.05 7.57
C LYS A 198 0.84 -16.42 7.07
N LYS A 199 -0.13 -17.30 6.78
CA LYS A 199 0.16 -18.60 6.17
C LYS A 199 0.73 -18.45 4.75
N TYR A 200 0.16 -17.56 3.95
CA TYR A 200 0.66 -17.26 2.61
C TYR A 200 2.11 -16.77 2.66
N GLU A 201 2.44 -15.85 3.57
CA GLU A 201 3.80 -15.38 3.79
C GLU A 201 4.77 -16.53 4.08
N GLN A 202 4.40 -17.42 5.01
CA GLN A 202 5.21 -18.59 5.37
C GLN A 202 5.40 -19.55 4.19
N ASP A 203 4.32 -19.86 3.47
CA ASP A 203 4.33 -20.81 2.36
C ASP A 203 5.12 -20.27 1.14
N HIS A 204 5.30 -18.96 1.02
CA HIS A 204 5.92 -18.30 -0.14
C HIS A 204 7.18 -17.48 0.20
N GLU A 205 7.85 -17.79 1.31
CA GLU A 205 9.00 -17.02 1.80
C GLU A 205 10.08 -16.79 0.72
N GLY A 206 10.47 -17.83 -0.02
CA GLY A 206 11.49 -17.71 -1.06
C GLY A 206 11.09 -16.79 -2.22
N LEU A 207 9.81 -16.81 -2.60
CA LEU A 207 9.27 -15.88 -3.60
C LEU A 207 9.32 -14.44 -3.08
N LEU A 208 8.80 -14.22 -1.87
CA LEU A 208 8.73 -12.89 -1.27
C LEU A 208 10.11 -12.29 -1.03
N ALA A 209 11.10 -13.09 -0.62
CA ALA A 209 12.49 -12.68 -0.48
C ALA A 209 13.10 -12.24 -1.83
N ARG A 210 12.88 -13.03 -2.90
CA ARG A 210 13.33 -12.69 -4.26
C ARG A 210 12.72 -11.37 -4.74
N LEU A 211 11.40 -11.23 -4.63
CA LEU A 211 10.70 -10.00 -5.04
C LEU A 211 11.19 -8.79 -4.24
N THR A 212 11.40 -8.93 -2.92
CA THR A 212 11.96 -7.87 -2.07
C THR A 212 13.33 -7.41 -2.58
N GLY A 213 14.23 -8.34 -2.92
CA GLY A 213 15.55 -8.02 -3.47
C GLY A 213 15.46 -7.30 -4.82
N GLN A 214 14.57 -7.74 -5.70
CA GLN A 214 14.33 -7.09 -7.00
C GLN A 214 13.81 -5.66 -6.85
N VAL A 215 12.91 -5.41 -5.89
CA VAL A 215 12.39 -4.06 -5.62
C VAL A 215 13.48 -3.14 -5.12
N LEU A 216 14.31 -3.59 -4.18
CA LEU A 216 15.45 -2.81 -3.68
C LEU A 216 16.45 -2.50 -4.81
N HIS A 217 16.71 -3.45 -5.70
CA HIS A 217 17.59 -3.23 -6.84
C HIS A 217 17.04 -2.16 -7.78
N LYS A 218 15.77 -2.27 -8.21
CA LYS A 218 15.11 -1.26 -9.05
C LYS A 218 15.05 0.11 -8.39
N LEU A 219 14.87 0.16 -7.07
CA LEU A 219 14.86 1.41 -6.32
C LEU A 219 16.24 2.09 -6.38
N VAL A 220 17.33 1.34 -6.21
CA VAL A 220 18.70 1.88 -6.32
C VAL A 220 18.96 2.40 -7.74
N GLU A 221 18.58 1.65 -8.78
CA GLU A 221 18.70 2.10 -10.17
C GLU A 221 17.93 3.41 -10.41
N ALA A 222 16.70 3.51 -9.90
CA ALA A 222 15.88 4.71 -10.04
C ALA A 222 16.49 5.93 -9.34
N MET A 223 17.07 5.73 -8.15
CA MET A 223 17.75 6.79 -7.41
C MET A 223 19.00 7.28 -8.14
N GLN A 224 19.82 6.37 -8.66
CA GLN A 224 21.02 6.70 -9.45
C GLN A 224 20.66 7.50 -10.71
N ALA A 225 19.64 7.05 -11.45
CA ALA A 225 19.17 7.74 -12.64
C ALA A 225 18.66 9.17 -12.34
N GLN A 226 18.01 9.36 -11.19
CA GLN A 226 17.55 10.69 -10.78
C GLN A 226 18.73 11.62 -10.45
N GLU A 227 19.75 11.11 -9.78
CA GLU A 227 20.97 11.87 -9.44
C GLU A 227 21.72 12.29 -10.71
N GLU A 228 21.91 11.38 -11.66
CA GLU A 228 22.54 11.68 -12.96
C GLU A 228 21.76 12.76 -13.72
N ALA A 229 20.43 12.63 -13.77
CA ALA A 229 19.57 13.62 -14.41
C ALA A 229 19.60 14.99 -13.71
N ALA A 230 19.81 15.02 -12.39
CA ALA A 230 19.98 16.26 -11.64
C ALA A 230 21.35 16.92 -11.94
N GLN A 231 22.43 16.14 -12.00
CA GLN A 231 23.77 16.61 -12.35
C GLN A 231 23.82 17.17 -13.78
N MET A 232 23.19 16.49 -14.75
CA MET A 232 23.08 16.98 -16.12
C MET A 232 22.32 18.30 -16.23
N ARG A 233 21.22 18.47 -15.48
CA ARG A 233 20.47 19.74 -15.46
C ARG A 233 21.26 20.88 -14.82
N SER A 234 21.99 20.60 -13.74
CA SER A 234 22.84 21.60 -13.08
C SER A 234 23.97 22.08 -14.01
N THR A 235 24.66 21.15 -14.68
CA THR A 235 25.74 21.48 -15.63
C THR A 235 25.23 22.19 -16.88
N ALA A 236 24.02 21.90 -17.35
CA ALA A 236 23.40 22.64 -18.45
C ALA A 236 23.04 24.08 -18.07
N SER A 237 22.49 24.31 -16.87
CA SER A 237 22.17 25.65 -16.36
C SER A 237 23.42 26.51 -16.15
N LEU A 238 24.55 25.92 -15.74
CA LEU A 238 25.84 26.61 -15.59
C LEU A 238 26.49 27.00 -16.92
N LYS A 239 26.14 26.34 -18.04
CA LYS A 239 26.65 26.69 -19.38
C LYS A 239 25.83 27.77 -20.09
N LEU A 240 24.66 28.12 -19.55
CA LEU A 240 23.73 29.11 -20.10
C LEU A 240 23.77 30.44 -19.31
N ALA A 241 24.54 30.51 -18.22
CA ALA A 241 24.81 31.70 -17.42
C ALA A 241 26.21 32.25 -17.75
#